data_AF-A0A1N6MBK0-F1
#
_entry.id   AF-A0A1N6MBK0-F1
#
_cell.length_a   1.000
_cell.length_b   1.000
_cell.length_c   1.000
_cell.angle_alpha   90.00
_cell.angle_beta   90.00
_cell.angle_gamma   90.00
#
_symmetry.space_group_name_H-M   'P 1'
#
loop_
_entity.id
_entity.type
_entity.pdbx_description
1 polymer ?
#
loop_
_entity_poly.entity_id
_entity_poly.type
_entity_poly.pdbx_seq_one_letter_code
_entity_poly.pdbx_strand_id
1 'polypeptide(L)'
;MLAAFVPNQLADSTLYSAADIRSKDRVETNIRLGFNTAGRIYGYHVNGAVIPKREVKRVGEQFVVALEPDVTIEWVPISGDFGGKPILVNPIPEMEKFDIWIHPQAEQGQEFDNTYITPIADANLQDYILTFPAETGLPPLYVVYKESARNESGVVTGNGEDITGLWLEAAGKELGVPVPSQIADQLRGREFSNFDGFRKAFWAEVSKDSGLKTQFIDNNVERMGKGYAPRARKKDSVGGRKSFELHHVEEIQNGGKVYDVDNIRVTTPKNHIDIHKGK
;
A
#
# COMPACT_ATOMS: atom_id res chain seq x y z
N MET A 1 -2.29 1.93 0.95
CA MET A 1 -2.14 1.19 2.23
C MET A 1 -3.28 1.61 3.15
N LEU A 2 -3.77 0.70 3.98
CA LEU A 2 -4.89 0.94 4.91
C LEU A 2 -4.55 0.30 6.26
N ALA A 3 -4.85 1.00 7.34
CA ALA A 3 -4.84 0.43 8.68
C ALA A 3 -6.07 0.91 9.46
N ALA A 4 -6.59 0.05 10.32
CA ALA A 4 -7.77 0.31 11.13
C ALA A 4 -7.48 -0.01 12.60
N PHE A 5 -7.95 0.86 13.48
CA PHE A 5 -7.70 0.80 14.92
C PHE A 5 -9.00 0.95 15.68
N VAL A 6 -9.16 0.17 16.74
CA VAL A 6 -10.24 0.39 17.70
C VAL A 6 -9.73 1.44 18.70
N PRO A 7 -10.34 2.64 18.78
CA PRO A 7 -9.96 3.62 19.77
C PRO A 7 -10.27 3.08 21.17
N ASN A 8 -9.24 2.93 22.02
CA ASN A 8 -9.43 2.61 23.43
C ASN A 8 -9.46 3.91 24.24
N GLN A 9 -10.45 4.04 25.13
CA GLN A 9 -10.65 5.24 25.99
C GLN A 9 -9.42 5.62 26.85
N LEU A 10 -8.48 4.70 27.06
CA LEU A 10 -7.27 4.93 27.86
C LEU A 10 -6.09 5.49 27.03
N ALA A 11 -6.15 5.47 25.69
CA ALA A 11 -4.94 5.62 24.87
C ALA A 11 -4.72 7.04 24.31
N ASP A 12 -5.76 7.85 24.06
CA ASP A 12 -5.61 9.21 23.48
C ASP A 12 -6.16 10.34 24.35
N SER A 13 -6.53 10.04 25.60
CA SER A 13 -7.12 10.97 26.57
C SER A 13 -8.39 11.70 26.09
N THR A 14 -9.01 11.28 24.97
CA THR A 14 -10.31 11.80 24.54
C THR A 14 -11.44 10.95 25.08
N LEU A 15 -12.45 11.60 25.67
CA LEU A 15 -13.49 10.94 26.48
C LEU A 15 -14.74 10.59 25.69
N TYR A 16 -14.69 10.46 24.36
CA TYR A 16 -15.88 10.20 23.56
C TYR A 16 -16.31 8.73 23.65
N SER A 17 -17.55 8.50 24.08
CA SER A 17 -18.19 7.20 23.91
C SER A 17 -18.62 6.99 22.46
N ALA A 18 -18.88 5.75 22.08
CA ALA A 18 -19.46 5.44 20.77
C ALA A 18 -20.80 6.16 20.53
N ALA A 19 -21.56 6.46 21.60
CA ALA A 19 -22.80 7.22 21.51
C ALA A 19 -22.55 8.71 21.23
N ASP A 20 -21.51 9.30 21.85
CA ASP A 20 -21.15 10.71 21.67
C ASP A 20 -20.65 11.01 20.24
N ILE A 21 -20.02 10.02 19.60
CA ILE A 21 -19.52 10.16 18.23
C ILE A 21 -20.65 10.13 17.21
N ARG A 22 -21.72 9.35 17.46
CA ARG A 22 -22.80 9.16 16.47
C ARG A 22 -23.48 10.46 16.05
N SER A 23 -23.69 11.37 16.99
CA SER A 23 -24.34 12.67 16.74
C SER A 23 -23.41 13.74 16.18
N LYS A 24 -22.13 13.41 15.95
CA LYS A 24 -21.12 14.34 15.44
C LYS A 24 -20.72 14.00 14.01
N ASP A 25 -20.37 15.01 13.23
CA ASP A 25 -19.77 14.80 11.90
C ASP A 25 -18.24 14.75 11.96
N ARG A 26 -17.66 15.18 13.08
CA ARG A 26 -16.22 15.20 13.32
C ARG A 26 -15.91 14.87 14.78
N VAL A 27 -14.77 14.25 15.02
CA VAL A 27 -14.32 13.80 16.35
C VAL A 27 -12.97 14.43 16.64
N GLU A 28 -12.81 14.98 17.83
CA GLU A 28 -11.54 15.48 18.31
C GLU A 28 -10.69 14.34 18.90
N THR A 29 -9.41 14.28 18.57
CA THR A 29 -8.44 13.30 19.08
C THR A 29 -7.12 13.97 19.46
N ASN A 30 -6.41 13.40 20.43
CA ASN A 30 -5.04 13.81 20.75
C ASN A 30 -3.97 12.86 20.18
N ILE A 31 -4.37 11.91 19.33
CA ILE A 31 -3.44 11.03 18.62
C ILE A 31 -3.82 11.00 17.15
N ARG A 32 -2.82 11.16 16.28
CA ARG A 32 -2.98 10.85 14.85
C ARG A 32 -2.02 9.75 14.44
N LEU A 33 -2.49 8.92 13.54
CA LEU A 33 -1.73 7.82 12.97
C LEU A 33 -1.50 8.11 11.49
N GLY A 34 -0.34 7.68 11.00
CA GLY A 34 0.09 7.93 9.63
C GLY A 34 0.98 6.81 9.13
N PHE A 35 1.27 6.85 7.83
CA PHE A 35 2.22 5.94 7.21
C PHE A 35 3.45 6.71 6.75
N ASN A 36 4.62 6.29 7.23
CA ASN A 36 5.86 6.91 6.80
C ASN A 36 6.13 6.58 5.33
N THR A 37 7.20 7.14 4.81
CA THR A 37 7.61 6.92 3.43
C THR A 37 7.76 5.41 3.16
N ALA A 38 8.37 4.66 4.08
CA ALA A 38 8.65 3.23 3.98
C ALA A 38 7.40 2.33 4.18
N GLY A 39 6.22 2.94 4.32
CA GLY A 39 4.96 2.25 4.50
C GLY A 39 4.74 1.66 5.90
N ARG A 40 5.58 2.01 6.88
CA ARG A 40 5.39 1.63 8.28
C ARG A 40 4.43 2.62 8.95
N ILE A 41 3.56 2.10 9.79
CA ILE A 41 2.68 2.95 10.58
C ILE A 41 3.45 3.63 11.71
N TYR A 42 3.12 4.89 11.98
CA TYR A 42 3.60 5.65 13.13
C TYR A 42 2.44 6.43 13.74
N GLY A 43 2.58 6.81 15.01
CA GLY A 43 1.62 7.66 15.69
C GLY A 43 2.31 8.78 16.46
N TYR A 44 1.61 9.90 16.63
CA TYR A 44 2.12 11.05 17.35
C TYR A 44 1.00 11.77 18.10
N HIS A 45 1.37 12.40 19.22
CA HIS A 45 0.45 13.24 19.96
C HIS A 45 0.14 14.54 19.21
N VAL A 46 -1.13 14.91 19.21
CA VAL A 46 -1.64 16.19 18.71
C VAL A 46 -2.46 16.86 19.81
N ASN A 47 -2.59 18.18 19.75
CA ASN A 47 -3.43 18.93 20.70
C ASN A 47 -4.81 19.18 20.09
N GLY A 48 -5.76 18.26 20.29
CA GLY A 48 -7.15 18.42 19.87
C GLY A 48 -7.38 18.50 18.35
N ALA A 49 -6.87 17.53 17.59
CA ALA A 49 -7.10 17.48 16.14
C ALA A 49 -8.50 16.97 15.79
N VAL A 50 -9.15 17.58 14.80
CA VAL A 50 -10.53 17.27 14.42
C VAL A 50 -10.58 16.40 13.16
N ILE A 51 -10.96 15.13 13.32
CA ILE A 51 -11.02 14.11 12.27
C ILE A 51 -12.46 13.93 11.76
N PRO A 52 -12.69 13.81 10.45
CA PRO A 52 -14.02 13.54 9.89
C PRO A 52 -14.58 12.17 10.29
N LYS A 53 -15.88 12.11 10.56
CA LYS A 53 -16.64 10.86 10.74
C LYS A 53 -17.18 10.38 9.38
N ARG A 54 -17.24 9.07 9.17
CA ARG A 54 -17.98 8.42 8.08
C ARG A 54 -18.88 7.33 8.63
N GLU A 55 -20.09 7.24 8.10
CA GLU A 55 -21.06 6.24 8.51
C GLU A 55 -20.98 5.01 7.60
N VAL A 56 -20.72 3.88 8.23
CA VAL A 56 -20.71 2.59 7.56
C VAL A 56 -22.15 2.14 7.34
N LYS A 57 -22.48 1.81 6.10
CA LYS A 57 -23.80 1.30 5.73
C LYS A 57 -23.75 -0.21 5.56
N ARG A 58 -24.83 -0.87 5.93
CA ARG A 58 -25.04 -2.27 5.59
C ARG A 58 -25.69 -2.36 4.21
N VAL A 59 -25.04 -3.05 3.29
CA VAL A 59 -25.55 -3.33 1.94
C VAL A 59 -25.55 -4.84 1.76
N GLY A 60 -26.73 -5.46 1.91
CA GLY A 60 -26.85 -6.93 1.94
C GLY A 60 -26.05 -7.56 3.09
N GLU A 61 -25.06 -8.37 2.73
CA GLU A 61 -24.14 -9.07 3.65
C GLU A 61 -22.83 -8.31 3.89
N GLN A 62 -22.67 -7.13 3.30
CA GLN A 62 -21.46 -6.32 3.38
C GLN A 62 -21.65 -5.06 4.22
N PHE A 63 -20.55 -4.61 4.82
CA PHE A 63 -20.39 -3.25 5.29
C PHE A 63 -19.66 -2.44 4.23
N VAL A 64 -20.20 -1.26 3.91
CA VAL A 64 -19.68 -0.37 2.86
C VAL A 64 -19.58 1.05 3.39
N VAL A 65 -18.44 1.70 3.14
CA VAL A 65 -18.25 3.13 3.43
C VAL A 65 -17.39 3.79 2.35
N ALA A 66 -17.89 4.89 1.81
CA ALA A 66 -17.12 5.76 0.93
C ALA A 66 -16.35 6.78 1.78
N LEU A 67 -15.03 6.82 1.64
CA LEU A 67 -14.17 7.79 2.31
C LEU A 67 -14.07 9.06 1.47
N GLU A 68 -13.79 8.87 0.18
CA GLU A 68 -13.64 9.88 -0.88
C GLU A 68 -14.33 9.36 -2.18
N PRO A 69 -14.53 10.18 -3.23
CA PRO A 69 -15.30 9.81 -4.42
C PRO A 69 -14.88 8.49 -5.11
N ASP A 70 -13.60 8.14 -5.02
CA ASP A 70 -12.99 6.96 -5.63
C ASP A 70 -12.43 5.96 -4.60
N VAL A 71 -12.61 6.21 -3.30
CA VAL A 71 -12.12 5.35 -2.22
C VAL A 71 -13.27 4.80 -1.41
N THR A 72 -13.56 3.51 -1.60
CA THR A 72 -14.57 2.76 -0.83
C THR A 72 -13.93 1.60 -0.09
N ILE A 73 -14.31 1.42 1.18
CA ILE A 73 -13.96 0.24 1.97
C ILE A 73 -15.19 -0.67 2.03
N GLU A 74 -14.98 -1.93 1.63
CA GLU A 74 -15.98 -3.00 1.68
C GLU A 74 -15.42 -4.19 2.46
N TRP A 75 -16.19 -4.76 3.38
CA TRP A 75 -15.80 -6.00 4.06
C TRP A 75 -17.00 -6.88 4.40
N VAL A 76 -16.73 -8.19 4.38
CA VAL A 76 -17.67 -9.26 4.72
C VAL A 76 -17.25 -9.86 6.07
N PRO A 77 -18.13 -9.85 7.08
CA PRO A 77 -17.87 -10.50 8.36
C PRO A 77 -17.57 -12.01 8.22
N ILE A 78 -16.59 -12.53 8.98
CA ILE A 78 -16.15 -13.94 8.89
C ILE A 78 -17.15 -14.95 9.52
N SER A 79 -18.16 -14.50 10.29
CA SER A 79 -19.20 -15.41 10.84
C SER A 79 -20.52 -14.74 11.26
N GLY A 80 -21.62 -15.49 11.15
CA GLY A 80 -22.87 -15.32 11.94
C GLY A 80 -24.18 -15.19 11.14
N ASP A 81 -25.10 -16.15 11.33
CA ASP A 81 -26.46 -16.26 10.76
C ASP A 81 -27.22 -14.91 10.60
N PHE A 82 -27.52 -14.54 9.35
CA PHE A 82 -28.03 -13.22 8.95
C PHE A 82 -29.57 -13.18 8.91
N GLY A 83 -30.21 -13.54 10.03
CA GLY A 83 -31.67 -13.70 10.16
C GLY A 83 -32.27 -13.22 11.49
N GLY A 84 -31.66 -12.23 12.16
CA GLY A 84 -32.26 -11.58 13.34
C GLY A 84 -31.70 -11.97 14.71
N LYS A 85 -30.41 -12.36 14.81
CA LYS A 85 -29.71 -12.47 16.11
C LYS A 85 -28.50 -11.53 16.19
N PRO A 86 -28.17 -11.01 17.39
CA PRO A 86 -27.10 -10.03 17.57
C PRO A 86 -25.73 -10.63 17.25
N ILE A 87 -24.86 -9.80 16.67
CA ILE A 87 -23.50 -10.13 16.28
C ILE A 87 -22.72 -10.49 17.56
N LEU A 88 -22.46 -11.80 17.76
CA LEU A 88 -21.75 -12.33 18.93
C LEU A 88 -20.22 -12.38 18.75
N VAL A 89 -19.72 -11.99 17.57
CA VAL A 89 -18.28 -12.03 17.25
C VAL A 89 -17.91 -10.78 16.46
N ASN A 90 -16.80 -10.14 16.83
CA ASN A 90 -16.30 -8.95 16.15
C ASN A 90 -16.15 -9.22 14.64
N PRO A 91 -16.89 -8.53 13.74
CA PRO A 91 -16.86 -8.71 12.30
C PRO A 91 -15.62 -8.11 11.65
N ILE A 92 -14.79 -7.42 12.43
CA ILE A 92 -13.45 -7.03 12.02
C ILE A 92 -12.62 -8.32 11.96
N PRO A 93 -11.99 -8.65 10.81
CA PRO A 93 -11.11 -9.81 10.73
C PRO A 93 -10.04 -9.75 11.82
N GLU A 94 -9.61 -10.91 12.33
CA GLU A 94 -8.43 -10.96 13.22
C GLU A 94 -7.23 -10.36 12.46
N MET A 95 -6.91 -9.10 12.76
CA MET A 95 -5.76 -8.41 12.18
C MET A 95 -4.52 -8.69 13.03
N GLU A 96 -3.35 -8.73 12.37
CA GLU A 96 -2.07 -8.73 13.08
C GLU A 96 -2.04 -7.54 14.05
N LYS A 97 -1.85 -7.83 15.34
CA LYS A 97 -1.74 -6.80 16.38
C LYS A 97 -0.32 -6.27 16.38
N PHE A 98 -0.18 -4.96 16.22
CA PHE A 98 1.10 -4.27 16.30
C PHE A 98 1.07 -3.25 17.42
N ASP A 99 2.09 -3.25 18.27
CA ASP A 99 2.34 -2.15 19.19
C ASP A 99 2.89 -0.96 18.39
N ILE A 100 2.16 0.15 18.40
CA ILE A 100 2.58 1.40 17.77
C ILE A 100 3.11 2.30 18.87
N TRP A 101 4.38 2.65 18.79
CA TRP A 101 4.99 3.63 19.67
C TRP A 101 4.49 5.02 19.28
N ILE A 102 3.83 5.70 20.21
CA ILE A 102 3.32 7.07 20.04
C ILE A 102 4.39 8.05 20.53
N HIS A 103 4.79 8.98 19.68
CA HIS A 103 5.78 10.00 20.05
C HIS A 103 5.14 11.13 20.90
N PRO A 104 5.79 11.57 21.99
CA PRO A 104 5.31 12.67 22.82
C PRO A 104 5.32 14.01 22.06
N GLN A 105 4.44 14.93 22.46
CA GLN A 105 4.33 16.27 21.88
C GLN A 105 5.64 17.05 22.10
N ALA A 106 6.04 17.87 21.11
CA ALA A 106 7.33 18.56 21.03
C ALA A 106 7.70 19.44 22.26
N GLU A 107 6.77 19.75 23.16
CA GLU A 107 7.03 20.50 24.39
C GLU A 107 7.33 19.62 25.62
N GLN A 108 7.15 18.30 25.54
CA GLN A 108 7.45 17.35 26.64
C GLN A 108 8.79 16.62 26.48
N GLY A 109 9.47 16.80 25.33
CA GLY A 109 10.80 16.26 25.10
C GLY A 109 11.88 17.26 25.51
N GLN A 110 12.18 17.38 26.80
CA GLN A 110 13.48 17.92 27.19
C GLN A 110 14.57 17.03 26.57
N GLU A 111 15.52 17.70 25.91
CA GLU A 111 16.70 17.17 25.22
C GLU A 111 17.16 15.80 25.72
N PHE A 112 17.04 14.78 24.88
CA PHE A 112 17.89 13.61 24.96
C PHE A 112 18.72 13.54 23.67
N ASP A 113 20.02 13.78 23.83
CA ASP A 113 21.15 13.47 22.96
C ASP A 113 20.84 13.17 21.47
N ASN A 114 20.81 14.25 20.67
CA ASN A 114 21.14 14.27 19.24
C ASN A 114 20.45 13.26 18.30
N THR A 115 19.21 12.84 18.57
CA THR A 115 18.35 12.25 17.53
C THR A 115 16.92 12.74 17.59
N TYR A 116 16.71 14.04 17.37
CA TYR A 116 15.41 14.59 17.01
C TYR A 116 15.50 15.25 15.65
N ILE A 117 15.13 14.49 14.62
CA ILE A 117 14.72 15.10 13.35
C ILE A 117 13.26 14.73 13.15
N THR A 118 12.38 15.60 13.62
CA THR A 118 11.02 15.67 13.09
C THR A 118 11.13 16.42 11.77
N PRO A 119 10.78 15.79 10.64
CA PRO A 119 10.11 16.56 9.62
C PRO A 119 8.96 15.69 9.16
N ILE A 120 7.90 15.59 9.95
CA ILE A 120 6.67 15.09 9.39
C ILE A 120 5.91 16.34 9.02
N ALA A 121 6.34 16.90 7.88
CA ALA A 121 5.55 17.83 7.09
C ALA A 121 4.09 17.37 7.13
N ASP A 122 3.17 18.33 7.07
CA ASP A 122 1.75 18.12 6.76
C ASP A 122 1.60 17.19 5.54
N ALA A 123 1.72 15.89 5.75
CA ALA A 123 1.23 14.89 4.84
C ALA A 123 -0.26 14.96 5.08
N ASN A 124 -1.03 15.30 4.04
CA ASN A 124 -2.48 15.18 4.03
C ASN A 124 -2.88 13.77 4.46
N LEU A 125 -2.96 13.55 5.77
CA LEU A 125 -3.33 12.29 6.38
C LEU A 125 -4.78 12.07 6.00
N GLN A 126 -5.02 10.98 5.28
CA GLN A 126 -6.37 10.55 4.94
C GLN A 126 -6.86 9.64 6.07
N ASP A 127 -7.30 10.26 7.16
CA ASP A 127 -7.81 9.58 8.35
C ASP A 127 -9.27 9.93 8.65
N TYR A 128 -10.02 8.93 9.12
CA TYR A 128 -11.46 9.03 9.38
C TYR A 128 -11.83 8.21 10.62
N ILE A 129 -12.88 8.64 11.31
CA ILE A 129 -13.58 7.80 12.28
C ILE A 129 -14.77 7.13 11.58
N LEU A 130 -14.77 5.81 11.50
CA LEU A 130 -15.88 5.03 10.99
C LEU A 130 -16.83 4.68 12.13
N THR A 131 -18.11 5.01 11.98
CA THR A 131 -19.16 4.55 12.90
C THR A 131 -20.09 3.55 12.23
N PHE A 132 -20.52 2.58 13.01
CA PHE A 132 -21.39 1.50 12.56
C PHE A 132 -22.84 1.73 12.98
N PRO A 133 -23.81 1.10 12.30
CA PRO A 133 -25.20 1.13 12.71
C PRO A 133 -25.36 0.62 14.14
N ALA A 134 -26.23 1.26 14.92
CA ALA A 134 -26.32 1.06 16.36
C ALA A 134 -26.60 -0.38 16.78
N GLU A 135 -27.46 -1.03 16.01
CA GLU A 135 -27.92 -2.41 16.14
C GLU A 135 -26.81 -3.47 15.95
N THR A 136 -25.67 -3.07 15.36
CA THR A 136 -24.54 -3.98 15.17
C THR A 136 -23.73 -4.18 16.44
N GLY A 137 -23.82 -3.24 17.40
CA GLY A 137 -23.01 -3.26 18.63
C GLY A 137 -21.51 -3.01 18.42
N LEU A 138 -21.10 -2.62 17.21
CA LEU A 138 -19.69 -2.49 16.85
C LEU A 138 -19.09 -1.17 17.33
N PRO A 139 -17.84 -1.20 17.85
CA PRO A 139 -17.15 0.02 18.23
C PRO A 139 -16.78 0.85 16.98
N PRO A 140 -16.66 2.18 17.11
CA PRO A 140 -16.07 3.01 16.06
C PRO A 140 -14.64 2.56 15.72
N LEU A 141 -14.20 2.86 14.49
CA LEU A 141 -12.83 2.59 14.04
C LEU A 141 -12.14 3.87 13.61
N TYR A 142 -10.91 4.06 14.07
CA TYR A 142 -9.99 5.01 13.44
C TYR A 142 -9.36 4.32 12.24
N VAL A 143 -9.57 4.86 11.04
CA VAL A 143 -8.89 4.39 9.83
C VAL A 143 -7.94 5.45 9.34
N VAL A 144 -6.76 5.02 8.93
CA VAL A 144 -5.84 5.84 8.15
C VAL A 144 -5.49 5.08 6.89
N TYR A 145 -5.48 5.80 5.78
CA TYR A 145 -4.97 5.28 4.53
C TYR A 145 -3.96 6.24 3.91
N LYS A 146 -3.16 5.67 3.02
CA LYS A 146 -2.24 6.41 2.16
C LYS A 146 -2.44 5.88 0.76
N GLU A 147 -2.92 6.75 -0.12
CA GLU A 147 -2.87 6.51 -1.56
C GLU A 147 -1.41 6.41 -1.98
N SER A 148 -1.12 5.38 -2.77
CA SER A 148 0.21 5.25 -3.38
C SER A 148 0.12 5.91 -4.73
N ALA A 149 1.12 6.69 -5.14
CA ALA A 149 1.21 7.19 -6.52
C ALA A 149 1.20 6.04 -7.55
N ARG A 150 1.45 4.78 -7.13
CA ARG A 150 1.22 3.59 -7.98
C ARG A 150 -0.24 3.33 -8.32
N ASN A 151 -1.19 3.94 -7.63
CA ASN A 151 -2.62 3.81 -7.90
C ASN A 151 -3.14 4.97 -8.76
N GLU A 152 -2.33 6.00 -8.99
CA GLU A 152 -2.69 7.12 -9.84
C GLU A 152 -2.44 6.77 -11.31
N SER A 153 -3.21 7.39 -12.19
CA SER A 153 -3.00 7.26 -13.63
C SER A 153 -1.71 7.94 -14.07
N GLY A 154 -1.08 7.44 -15.13
CA GLY A 154 0.05 8.11 -15.73
C GLY A 154 0.47 7.55 -17.08
N VAL A 155 1.28 8.34 -17.77
CA VAL A 155 1.78 8.05 -19.12
C VAL A 155 3.20 7.48 -19.03
N VAL A 156 3.46 6.40 -19.76
CA VAL A 156 4.78 5.80 -19.81
C VAL A 156 5.78 6.70 -20.53
N THR A 157 6.90 6.96 -19.86
CA THR A 157 8.04 7.75 -20.36
C THR A 157 9.33 6.95 -20.21
N GLY A 158 10.45 7.49 -20.69
CA GLY A 158 11.77 6.85 -20.64
C GLY A 158 12.09 6.00 -21.88
N ASN A 159 13.35 5.66 -22.05
CA ASN A 159 13.88 5.01 -23.26
C ASN A 159 14.10 3.50 -23.10
N GLY A 160 14.36 3.02 -21.89
CA GLY A 160 14.92 1.70 -21.66
C GLY A 160 16.38 1.61 -22.13
N GLU A 161 16.93 0.41 -22.09
CA GLU A 161 18.32 0.14 -22.48
C GLU A 161 18.40 -1.05 -23.46
N ASP A 162 19.37 -0.99 -24.37
CA ASP A 162 19.65 -2.10 -25.26
C ASP A 162 20.26 -3.27 -24.49
N ILE A 163 19.63 -4.43 -24.60
CA ILE A 163 20.06 -5.62 -23.87
C ILE A 163 20.93 -6.51 -24.76
N THR A 164 22.17 -6.74 -24.33
CA THR A 164 23.05 -7.73 -24.94
C THR A 164 23.04 -9.04 -24.13
N GLY A 165 22.78 -10.16 -24.79
CA GLY A 165 22.83 -11.49 -24.16
C GLY A 165 21.55 -11.85 -23.38
N LEU A 166 21.71 -12.55 -22.26
CA LEU A 166 20.60 -13.05 -21.44
C LEU A 166 20.08 -11.96 -20.50
N TRP A 167 18.90 -11.42 -20.79
CA TRP A 167 18.35 -10.25 -20.12
C TRP A 167 18.24 -10.41 -18.60
N LEU A 168 17.56 -11.46 -18.12
CA LEU A 168 17.29 -11.64 -16.69
C LEU A 168 18.43 -12.35 -15.93
N GLU A 169 19.57 -12.59 -16.56
CA GLU A 169 20.69 -13.29 -15.89
C GLU A 169 21.25 -12.47 -14.73
N ALA A 170 21.38 -11.16 -14.90
CA ALA A 170 21.91 -10.24 -13.91
C ALA A 170 20.84 -9.62 -12.98
N ALA A 171 19.57 -10.01 -13.10
CA ALA A 171 18.47 -9.45 -12.28
C ALA A 171 18.63 -9.72 -10.76
N GLY A 172 19.50 -10.67 -10.41
CA GLY A 172 19.86 -10.99 -9.02
C GLY A 172 21.08 -10.23 -8.48
N LYS A 173 21.58 -9.21 -9.18
CA LYS A 173 22.77 -8.43 -8.81
C LYS A 173 22.46 -6.94 -8.79
N GLU A 174 23.24 -6.18 -8.02
CA GLU A 174 23.17 -4.71 -7.97
C GLU A 174 21.72 -4.21 -7.87
N LEU A 175 21.31 -3.26 -8.71
CA LEU A 175 19.94 -2.73 -8.77
C LEU A 175 18.97 -3.56 -9.63
N GLY A 176 19.42 -4.71 -10.16
CA GLY A 176 18.70 -5.48 -11.16
C GLY A 176 19.03 -5.06 -12.59
N VAL A 177 18.21 -5.50 -13.54
CA VAL A 177 18.43 -5.25 -14.97
C VAL A 177 17.47 -4.20 -15.51
N PRO A 178 17.89 -3.38 -16.49
CA PRO A 178 17.05 -2.35 -17.06
C PRO A 178 15.86 -2.91 -17.84
N VAL A 179 14.86 -2.05 -18.07
CA VAL A 179 13.80 -2.31 -19.04
C VAL A 179 14.40 -2.33 -20.46
N PRO A 180 14.18 -3.37 -21.26
CA PRO A 180 14.67 -3.42 -22.63
C PRO A 180 14.07 -2.30 -23.48
N SER A 181 14.89 -1.60 -24.27
CA SER A 181 14.48 -0.49 -25.13
C SER A 181 13.31 -0.87 -26.06
N GLN A 182 13.37 -2.06 -26.66
CA GLN A 182 12.31 -2.55 -27.55
C GLN A 182 10.97 -2.77 -26.82
N ILE A 183 10.98 -3.03 -25.50
CA ILE A 183 9.76 -3.14 -24.69
C ILE A 183 9.29 -1.76 -24.26
N ALA A 184 10.21 -0.86 -23.91
CA ALA A 184 9.90 0.54 -23.65
C ALA A 184 9.18 1.17 -24.84
N ASP A 185 9.64 0.94 -26.07
CA ASP A 185 9.02 1.46 -27.29
C ASP A 185 7.55 1.01 -27.46
N GLN A 186 7.18 -0.21 -27.05
CA GLN A 186 5.79 -0.70 -27.11
C GLN A 186 4.87 -0.08 -26.05
N LEU A 187 5.47 0.50 -25.01
CA LEU A 187 4.74 1.02 -23.84
C LEU A 187 4.72 2.55 -23.81
N ARG A 188 5.77 3.21 -24.33
CA ARG A 188 5.97 4.67 -24.28
C ARG A 188 4.77 5.40 -24.88
N GLY A 189 4.31 6.43 -24.18
CA GLY A 189 3.15 7.24 -24.58
C GLY A 189 1.79 6.60 -24.28
N ARG A 190 1.73 5.35 -23.82
CA ARG A 190 0.47 4.75 -23.34
C ARG A 190 0.17 5.22 -21.92
N GLU A 191 -1.11 5.44 -21.65
CA GLU A 191 -1.62 5.76 -20.33
C GLU A 191 -2.10 4.49 -19.62
N PHE A 192 -1.84 4.42 -18.31
CA PHE A 192 -2.34 3.37 -17.43
C PHE A 192 -3.01 4.01 -16.22
N SER A 193 -4.12 3.42 -15.75
CA SER A 193 -4.85 3.89 -14.57
C SER A 193 -4.15 3.58 -13.24
N ASN A 194 -3.18 2.66 -13.24
CA ASN A 194 -2.35 2.30 -12.09
C ASN A 194 -1.13 1.46 -12.55
N PHE A 195 -0.15 1.34 -11.67
CA PHE A 195 1.11 0.65 -11.93
C PHE A 195 0.94 -0.87 -12.12
N ASP A 196 -0.08 -1.51 -11.53
CA ASP A 196 -0.33 -2.93 -11.80
C ASP A 196 -0.82 -3.16 -13.24
N GLY A 197 -1.63 -2.23 -13.77
CA GLY A 197 -2.00 -2.18 -15.19
C GLY A 197 -0.77 -2.10 -16.09
N PHE A 198 0.16 -1.18 -15.78
CA PHE A 198 1.45 -1.10 -16.47
C PHE A 198 2.26 -2.40 -16.35
N ARG A 199 2.43 -2.95 -15.14
CA ARG A 199 3.16 -4.21 -14.90
C ARG A 199 2.59 -5.37 -15.71
N LYS A 200 1.26 -5.47 -15.82
CA LYS A 200 0.60 -6.50 -16.64
C LYS A 200 0.94 -6.33 -18.12
N ALA A 201 0.80 -5.11 -18.64
CA ALA A 201 1.13 -4.81 -20.02
C ALA A 201 2.61 -5.06 -20.32
N PHE A 202 3.51 -4.65 -19.41
CA PHE A 202 4.95 -4.89 -19.51
C PHE A 202 5.28 -6.37 -19.77
N TRP A 203 4.78 -7.27 -18.91
CA TRP A 203 5.05 -8.70 -19.10
C TRP A 203 4.35 -9.26 -20.35
N ALA A 204 3.17 -8.75 -20.70
CA ALA A 204 2.49 -9.15 -21.93
C ALA A 204 3.32 -8.77 -23.17
N GLU A 205 3.93 -7.58 -23.22
CA GLU A 205 4.80 -7.19 -24.35
C GLU A 205 6.08 -8.05 -24.39
N VAL A 206 6.70 -8.34 -23.25
CA VAL A 206 7.85 -9.27 -23.16
C VAL A 206 7.52 -10.64 -23.76
N SER A 207 6.31 -11.15 -23.54
CA SER A 207 5.89 -12.46 -24.07
C SER A 207 5.75 -12.50 -25.60
N LYS A 208 5.51 -11.34 -26.23
CA LYS A 208 5.34 -11.21 -27.69
C LYS A 208 6.68 -11.03 -28.39
N ASP A 209 7.64 -10.39 -27.73
CA ASP A 209 8.95 -10.10 -28.30
C ASP A 209 9.72 -11.39 -28.65
N SER A 210 10.09 -11.53 -29.93
CA SER A 210 10.73 -12.75 -30.43
C SER A 210 12.14 -12.97 -29.90
N GLY A 211 12.86 -11.92 -29.50
CA GLY A 211 14.22 -12.01 -28.97
C GLY A 211 14.24 -12.37 -27.48
N LEU A 212 13.32 -11.80 -26.70
CA LEU A 212 13.23 -12.02 -25.26
C LEU A 212 12.49 -13.30 -24.92
N LYS A 213 11.35 -13.61 -25.57
CA LYS A 213 10.52 -14.75 -25.18
C LYS A 213 11.25 -16.09 -25.25
N THR A 214 12.22 -16.22 -26.16
CA THR A 214 13.04 -17.42 -26.36
C THR A 214 14.00 -17.69 -25.19
N GLN A 215 14.22 -16.70 -24.31
CA GLN A 215 15.01 -16.85 -23.09
C GLN A 215 14.21 -17.48 -21.93
N PHE A 216 12.91 -17.73 -22.12
CA PHE A 216 12.02 -18.26 -21.10
C PHE A 216 11.49 -19.65 -21.49
N ILE A 217 11.16 -20.45 -20.46
CA ILE A 217 10.39 -21.68 -20.66
C ILE A 217 8.93 -21.36 -21.03
N ASP A 218 8.27 -22.27 -21.75
CA ASP A 218 6.90 -22.08 -22.25
C ASP A 218 5.89 -21.66 -21.16
N ASN A 219 5.96 -22.29 -19.98
CA ASN A 219 5.10 -21.93 -18.84
C ASN A 219 5.26 -20.47 -18.41
N ASN A 220 6.48 -19.92 -18.50
CA ASN A 220 6.72 -18.51 -18.19
C ASN A 220 6.24 -17.60 -19.33
N VAL A 221 6.41 -18.01 -20.58
CA VAL A 221 5.88 -17.28 -21.75
C VAL A 221 4.35 -17.16 -21.66
N GLU A 222 3.65 -18.27 -21.40
CA GLU A 222 2.19 -18.28 -21.24
C GLU A 222 1.74 -17.40 -20.07
N ARG A 223 2.45 -17.49 -18.94
CA ARG A 223 2.18 -16.68 -17.74
C ARG A 223 2.34 -15.18 -18.02
N MET A 224 3.40 -14.81 -18.74
CA MET A 224 3.65 -13.43 -19.15
C MET A 224 2.60 -12.93 -20.14
N GLY A 225 2.15 -13.76 -21.08
CA GLY A 225 1.05 -13.43 -21.99
C GLY A 225 -0.28 -13.12 -21.29
N LYS A 226 -0.49 -13.67 -20.08
CA LYS A 226 -1.61 -13.36 -19.19
C LYS A 226 -1.36 -12.15 -18.28
N GLY A 227 -0.26 -11.42 -18.47
CA GLY A 227 0.13 -10.25 -17.68
C GLY A 227 0.76 -10.56 -16.31
N TYR A 228 1.12 -11.81 -16.04
CA TYR A 228 1.79 -12.18 -14.80
C TYR A 228 3.31 -12.19 -14.99
N ALA A 229 4.06 -11.75 -13.95
CA ALA A 229 5.51 -11.84 -13.98
C ALA A 229 6.00 -13.31 -14.08
N PRO A 230 7.08 -13.58 -14.82
CA PRO A 230 7.67 -14.91 -14.92
C PRO A 230 8.23 -15.34 -13.56
N ARG A 231 8.27 -16.66 -13.34
CA ARG A 231 8.87 -17.23 -12.13
C ARG A 231 10.37 -17.05 -12.12
N ALA A 232 10.90 -16.62 -10.99
CA ALA A 232 12.34 -16.59 -10.72
C ALA A 232 12.84 -18.01 -10.40
N ARG A 233 14.16 -18.20 -10.40
CA ARG A 233 14.77 -19.46 -9.97
C ARG A 233 14.49 -19.66 -8.47
N LYS A 234 14.38 -20.92 -8.04
CA LYS A 234 14.09 -21.26 -6.63
C LYS A 234 15.10 -20.61 -5.66
N LYS A 235 16.38 -20.58 -6.03
CA LYS A 235 17.45 -19.96 -5.23
C LYS A 235 17.32 -18.43 -5.06
N ASP A 236 16.59 -17.78 -5.97
CA ASP A 236 16.41 -16.33 -6.00
C ASP A 236 15.02 -15.92 -5.47
N SER A 237 14.23 -16.88 -4.98
CA SER A 237 12.91 -16.68 -4.37
C SER A 237 13.02 -16.54 -2.85
N VAL A 238 12.09 -15.81 -2.23
CA VAL A 238 12.01 -15.65 -0.76
C VAL A 238 10.57 -15.81 -0.28
N GLY A 239 10.30 -16.89 0.45
CA GLY A 239 8.94 -17.22 0.93
C GLY A 239 7.91 -17.32 -0.20
N GLY A 240 6.85 -16.52 -0.12
CA GLY A 240 5.81 -16.42 -1.16
C GLY A 240 6.24 -15.66 -2.42
N ARG A 241 7.32 -14.86 -2.35
CA ARG A 241 7.84 -14.05 -3.46
C ARG A 241 8.71 -14.93 -4.36
N LYS A 242 8.12 -15.40 -5.46
CA LYS A 242 8.69 -16.40 -6.37
C LYS A 242 8.77 -15.94 -7.83
N SER A 243 8.43 -14.69 -8.11
CA SER A 243 8.38 -14.13 -9.46
C SER A 243 9.30 -12.92 -9.53
N PHE A 244 9.79 -12.57 -10.72
CA PHE A 244 10.52 -11.33 -10.91
C PHE A 244 9.65 -10.12 -10.54
N GLU A 245 10.30 -9.05 -10.07
CA GLU A 245 9.63 -7.86 -9.53
C GLU A 245 10.11 -6.61 -10.26
N LEU A 246 9.23 -5.60 -10.38
CA LEU A 246 9.59 -4.29 -10.90
C LEU A 246 9.90 -3.34 -9.74
N HIS A 247 11.15 -2.94 -9.65
CA HIS A 247 11.69 -2.05 -8.63
C HIS A 247 11.89 -0.64 -9.21
N HIS A 248 11.67 0.40 -8.40
CA HIS A 248 12.00 1.77 -8.80
C HIS A 248 13.34 2.15 -8.19
N VAL A 249 14.28 2.65 -8.99
CA VAL A 249 15.62 3.04 -8.55
C VAL A 249 15.55 4.21 -7.59
N GLU A 250 14.98 5.32 -8.05
CA GLU A 250 14.47 6.37 -7.19
C GLU A 250 13.09 5.95 -6.69
N GLU A 251 13.00 5.73 -5.39
CA GLU A 251 11.75 5.24 -4.80
C GLU A 251 10.66 6.30 -4.91
N ILE A 252 9.45 5.86 -5.20
CA ILE A 252 8.27 6.73 -5.36
C ILE A 252 8.06 7.61 -4.12
N GLN A 253 8.32 7.05 -2.93
CA GLN A 253 8.22 7.75 -1.66
C GLN A 253 9.16 8.95 -1.55
N ASN A 254 10.23 8.99 -2.36
CA ASN A 254 11.24 10.05 -2.40
C ASN A 254 11.13 10.91 -3.67
N GLY A 255 9.99 10.87 -4.39
CA GLY A 255 9.76 11.65 -5.60
C GLY A 255 10.05 10.92 -6.92
N GLY A 256 10.43 9.64 -6.84
CA GLY A 256 10.69 8.83 -8.02
C GLY A 256 9.47 8.68 -8.93
N LYS A 257 9.66 8.88 -10.23
CA LYS A 257 8.58 8.78 -11.23
C LYS A 257 8.06 7.36 -11.36
N VAL A 258 6.74 7.20 -11.34
CA VAL A 258 6.03 5.90 -11.33
C VAL A 258 6.08 5.19 -12.68
N TYR A 259 5.97 5.94 -13.78
CA TYR A 259 5.84 5.41 -15.14
C TYR A 259 7.04 5.74 -16.04
N ASP A 260 8.15 6.18 -15.45
CA ASP A 260 9.41 6.36 -16.17
C ASP A 260 10.15 5.03 -16.19
N VAL A 261 10.25 4.38 -17.36
CA VAL A 261 10.89 3.06 -17.48
C VAL A 261 12.37 3.10 -17.18
N ASP A 262 13.01 4.28 -17.28
CA ASP A 262 14.43 4.45 -16.93
C ASP A 262 14.62 4.44 -15.41
N ASN A 263 13.56 4.77 -14.66
CA ASN A 263 13.51 4.61 -13.21
C ASN A 263 13.15 3.18 -12.78
N ILE A 264 12.89 2.25 -13.71
CA ILE A 264 12.44 0.89 -13.39
C ILE A 264 13.54 -0.15 -13.66
N ARG A 265 13.71 -1.08 -12.73
CA ARG A 265 14.58 -2.26 -12.86
C ARG A 265 13.81 -3.55 -12.59
N VAL A 266 14.16 -4.61 -13.31
CA VAL A 266 13.68 -5.97 -13.04
C VAL A 266 14.63 -6.65 -12.07
N THR A 267 14.11 -7.12 -10.95
CA THR A 267 14.88 -7.77 -9.90
C THR A 267 14.34 -9.15 -9.56
N THR A 268 15.20 -10.01 -9.01
CA THR A 268 14.73 -11.21 -8.31
C THR A 268 14.19 -10.84 -6.92
N PRO A 269 13.25 -11.61 -6.35
CA PRO A 269 12.75 -11.38 -5.00
C PRO A 269 13.85 -11.23 -3.94
N LYS A 270 14.87 -12.10 -4.02
CA LYS A 270 16.02 -12.05 -3.11
C LYS A 270 16.79 -10.74 -3.26
N ASN A 271 17.17 -10.38 -4.49
CA ASN A 271 17.94 -9.15 -4.71
C ASN A 271 17.15 -7.90 -4.33
N HIS A 272 15.84 -7.85 -4.61
CA HIS A 272 15.00 -6.72 -4.21
C HIS A 272 14.99 -6.52 -2.70
N ILE A 273 14.97 -7.60 -1.91
CA ILE A 273 15.09 -7.52 -0.45
C ILE A 273 16.47 -6.99 -0.06
N ASP A 274 17.52 -7.49 -0.70
CA ASP A 274 18.90 -7.12 -0.36
C ASP A 274 19.19 -5.63 -0.66
N ILE A 275 18.65 -5.09 -1.77
CA ILE A 275 18.71 -3.65 -2.10
C ILE A 275 18.14 -2.79 -0.97
N HIS A 276 17.00 -3.18 -0.39
CA HIS A 276 16.34 -2.43 0.67
C HIS A 276 16.91 -2.67 2.07
N LYS A 277 17.63 -3.77 2.28
CA LYS A 277 18.36 -4.03 3.53
C LYS A 277 19.66 -3.23 3.62
N GLY A 278 20.25 -2.89 2.48
CA GLY A 278 21.50 -2.12 2.40
C GLY A 278 21.30 -0.60 2.48
N LYS A 279 20.07 -0.13 2.70
CA LYS A 279 19.73 1.29 2.92
C LYS A 279 19.55 1.58 4.41
#